data_AF-A0A2P5CGJ2-F1
#
_entry.id   AF-A0A2P5CGJ2-F1
#
_cell.length_a   1.000
_cell.length_b   1.000
_cell.length_c   1.000
_cell.angle_alpha   90.00
_cell.angle_beta   90.00
_cell.angle_gamma   90.00
#
_symmetry.space_group_name_H-M   'P 1'
#
loop_
_entity.id
_entity.type
_entity.pdbx_description
1 polymer ?
#
loop_
_entity_poly.entity_id
_entity_poly.type
_entity_poly.pdbx_seq_one_letter_code
_entity_poly.pdbx_strand_id
1 'polypeptide(L)'
;VDKREETHFHIALSCISQSLKTQIINRSYDEVAICFFNTREKKNLQDLNGVYVFNVADRDYLDRPTARLIKEFDLLQESFTKEIGSQFGIVSGSRENSLYNALWVAQALLRKGSAKAADKRMLLFTNEDDPFGSSKGAAKIDMIRTTLQRAKDAQDLGISIELLPLGRPEEEFNISLFYADLIGLEGDELAEFIPSAGEKLVDMKDQLRKRIFKKRIVRKINFAIANGLSIELNTYALIRPTTPGAITWLDSVTNRPLKGERSFICADTGALLQKSTKLFQPYKNESIKLSVDELSEIKRVSTGSLCLLGFKPLSCLKDYHNLRPSTFLYPSEEDVIGSTCIYIALHRSMLRLKRFAVAFCGVPSRPQLVALVAQDEIIMAGGQVEPPGMHMIYLPYSDDMRDIEEARKMLI
;
A
#
# COMPACT_ATOMS: atom_id res chain seq x y z
N VAL A 1 27.90 25.38 15.02
CA VAL A 1 26.48 25.03 15.18
C VAL A 1 26.44 23.53 15.32
N ASP A 2 26.37 23.05 16.57
CA ASP A 2 26.45 21.63 16.92
C ASP A 2 25.39 20.82 16.18
N LYS A 3 25.84 19.94 15.27
CA LYS A 3 25.03 18.82 14.80
C LYS A 3 24.90 17.87 15.99
N ARG A 4 23.83 17.98 16.77
CA ARG A 4 23.42 16.89 17.66
C ARG A 4 23.29 15.64 16.78
N GLU A 5 24.10 14.61 17.04
CA GLU A 5 23.94 13.32 16.38
C GLU A 5 22.53 12.81 16.65
N GLU A 6 21.75 12.63 15.59
CA GLU A 6 20.38 12.17 15.66
C GLU A 6 20.39 10.69 16.09
N THR A 7 19.86 10.38 17.27
CA THR A 7 19.85 8.99 17.75
C THR A 7 18.84 8.14 16.96
N HIS A 8 19.05 6.82 16.89
CA HIS A 8 18.11 5.89 16.23
C HIS A 8 16.65 6.05 16.72
N PHE A 9 16.48 6.38 18.00
CA PHE A 9 15.18 6.66 18.58
C PHE A 9 14.52 7.90 17.96
N HIS A 10 15.28 8.99 17.79
CA HIS A 10 14.79 10.21 17.13
C HIS A 10 14.38 9.95 15.69
N ILE A 11 15.18 9.18 14.97
CA ILE A 11 14.90 8.76 13.60
C ILE A 11 13.59 7.98 13.54
N ALA A 12 13.41 6.98 14.40
CA ALA A 12 12.18 6.19 14.44
C ALA A 12 10.95 7.07 14.74
N LEU A 13 11.03 7.98 15.70
CA LEU A 13 9.95 8.93 16.00
C LEU A 13 9.61 9.82 14.79
N SER A 14 10.62 10.40 14.12
CA SER A 14 10.40 11.24 12.93
C SER A 14 9.76 10.44 11.78
N CYS A 15 10.23 9.22 11.53
CA CYS A 15 9.69 8.33 10.52
C CYS A 15 8.22 7.96 10.81
N ILE A 16 7.89 7.62 12.06
CA ILE A 16 6.52 7.31 12.48
C ILE A 16 5.63 8.54 12.33
N SER A 17 6.05 9.73 12.78
CA SER A 17 5.27 10.97 12.63
C SER A 17 4.96 11.29 11.17
N GLN A 18 5.96 11.22 10.29
CA GLN A 18 5.77 11.46 8.86
C GLN A 18 4.85 10.41 8.22
N SER A 19 4.94 9.16 8.67
CA SER A 19 4.06 8.09 8.25
C SER A 19 2.61 8.36 8.64
N LEU A 20 2.34 8.77 9.89
CA LEU A 20 1.00 9.13 10.37
C LEU A 20 0.39 10.26 9.52
N LYS A 21 1.18 11.30 9.20
CA LYS A 21 0.77 12.39 8.30
C LYS A 21 0.40 11.85 6.91
N THR A 22 1.21 10.94 6.38
CA THR A 22 0.98 10.32 5.06
C THR A 22 -0.24 9.41 5.04
N GLN A 23 -0.53 8.71 6.14
CA GLN A 23 -1.72 7.88 6.29
C GLN A 23 -3.00 8.71 6.34
N ILE A 24 -3.02 9.87 7.02
CA ILE A 24 -4.19 10.77 6.98
C ILE A 24 -4.54 11.16 5.54
N ILE A 25 -3.53 11.43 4.71
CA ILE A 25 -3.71 11.85 3.31
C ILE A 25 -4.19 10.67 2.44
N ASN A 26 -3.55 9.50 2.57
CA ASN A 26 -3.71 8.39 1.62
C ASN A 26 -4.61 7.24 2.09
N ARG A 27 -4.78 7.05 3.40
CA ARG A 27 -5.47 5.92 4.04
C ARG A 27 -6.06 6.30 5.40
N SER A 28 -7.05 7.20 5.41
CA SER A 28 -7.69 7.68 6.63
C SER A 28 -8.52 6.65 7.40
N TYR A 29 -8.69 5.43 6.86
CA TYR A 29 -9.44 4.34 7.49
C TYR A 29 -8.57 3.37 8.29
N ASP A 30 -7.24 3.38 8.09
CA ASP A 30 -6.33 2.46 8.77
C ASP A 30 -6.23 2.84 10.27
N GLU A 31 -6.24 1.83 11.13
CA GLU A 31 -6.09 1.99 12.59
C GLU A 31 -4.63 1.74 12.99
N VAL A 32 -4.10 2.56 13.89
CA VAL A 32 -2.70 2.52 14.32
C VAL A 32 -2.61 2.50 15.84
N ALA A 33 -1.62 1.81 16.37
CA ALA A 33 -1.22 1.91 17.77
C ALA A 33 0.30 2.11 17.83
N ILE A 34 0.77 2.87 18.81
CA ILE A 34 2.20 3.12 19.02
C ILE A 34 2.57 2.52 20.37
N CYS A 35 3.43 1.50 20.35
CA CYS A 35 3.87 0.79 21.54
C CYS A 35 5.39 0.93 21.70
N PHE A 36 5.81 1.28 22.91
CA PHE A 36 7.21 1.28 23.32
C PHE A 36 7.44 0.09 24.27
N PHE A 37 8.59 -0.56 24.13
CA PHE A 37 9.06 -1.60 25.04
C PHE A 37 10.41 -1.20 25.63
N ASN A 38 10.85 -1.87 26.70
CA ASN A 38 11.98 -1.42 27.53
C ASN A 38 11.74 -0.03 28.14
N THR A 39 10.51 0.21 28.59
CA THR A 39 10.11 1.48 29.22
C THR A 39 10.12 1.39 30.74
N ARG A 40 10.48 2.48 31.43
CA ARG A 40 10.44 2.55 32.90
C ARG A 40 8.99 2.60 33.40
N GLU A 41 8.20 3.48 32.83
CA GLU A 41 6.76 3.55 33.09
C GLU A 41 6.00 2.51 32.27
N LYS A 42 4.98 1.90 32.87
CA LYS A 42 4.07 0.99 32.16
C LYS A 42 2.72 1.66 31.91
N LYS A 43 2.16 1.44 30.71
CA LYS A 43 0.81 1.87 30.34
C LYS A 43 0.24 0.94 29.28
N ASN A 44 -0.45 -0.11 29.69
CA ASN A 44 -1.10 -1.05 28.77
C ASN A 44 -2.28 -1.74 29.48
N LEU A 45 -3.20 -2.31 28.71
CA LEU A 45 -4.43 -2.91 29.25
C LEU A 45 -4.19 -4.18 30.07
N GLN A 46 -3.05 -4.84 29.88
CA GLN A 46 -2.67 -6.07 30.56
C GLN A 46 -1.81 -5.84 31.80
N ASP A 47 -1.50 -4.58 32.12
CA ASP A 47 -0.63 -4.18 33.22
C ASP A 47 0.78 -4.83 33.20
N LEU A 48 1.29 -5.14 32.01
CA LEU A 48 2.60 -5.79 31.82
C LEU A 48 3.75 -4.78 31.99
N ASN A 49 4.80 -5.20 32.68
CA ASN A 49 5.99 -4.38 32.90
C ASN A 49 6.78 -4.15 31.61
N GLY A 50 7.44 -2.99 31.54
CA GLY A 50 8.34 -2.65 30.44
C GLY A 50 7.65 -2.26 29.14
N VAL A 51 6.32 -2.11 29.10
CA VAL A 51 5.54 -1.78 27.90
C VAL A 51 4.65 -0.56 28.12
N TYR A 52 4.77 0.42 27.25
CA TYR A 52 3.99 1.66 27.25
C TYR A 52 3.30 1.85 25.89
N VAL A 53 1.97 1.87 25.89
CA VAL A 53 1.14 2.19 24.72
C VAL A 53 0.84 3.69 24.74
N PHE A 54 1.43 4.41 23.79
CA PHE A 54 1.20 5.84 23.62
C PHE A 54 -0.17 6.08 23.01
N ASN A 55 -0.94 6.96 23.65
CA ASN A 55 -2.27 7.34 23.19
C ASN A 55 -2.64 8.73 23.73
N VAL A 56 -3.55 9.41 23.03
CA VAL A 56 -4.06 10.75 23.36
C VAL A 56 -5.50 10.66 23.84
N ALA A 57 -6.00 11.72 24.50
CA ALA A 57 -7.40 11.74 24.92
C ALA A 57 -8.37 11.76 23.74
N ASP A 58 -9.57 11.23 23.97
CA ASP A 58 -10.66 11.07 22.99
C ASP A 58 -10.32 10.13 21.82
N ARG A 59 -9.39 9.20 22.05
CA ARG A 59 -8.96 8.19 21.09
C ARG A 59 -8.80 6.83 21.76
N ASP A 60 -9.22 5.77 21.11
CA ASP A 60 -8.93 4.40 21.57
C ASP A 60 -7.45 4.03 21.34
N TYR A 61 -6.94 3.01 22.03
CA TYR A 61 -5.54 2.61 21.92
C TYR A 61 -5.14 2.17 20.50
N LEU A 62 -6.06 1.55 19.77
CA LEU A 62 -5.95 1.22 18.34
C LEU A 62 -7.11 1.93 17.63
N ASP A 63 -6.78 2.99 16.88
CA ASP A 63 -7.77 3.85 16.23
C ASP A 63 -7.13 4.60 15.06
N ARG A 64 -7.91 5.37 14.29
CA ARG A 64 -7.42 6.20 13.20
C ARG A 64 -6.43 7.25 13.70
N PRO A 65 -5.45 7.66 12.87
CA PRO A 65 -4.56 8.75 13.22
C PRO A 65 -5.33 10.07 13.30
N THR A 66 -5.11 10.84 14.37
CA THR A 66 -5.73 12.16 14.59
C THR A 66 -4.67 13.25 14.59
N ALA A 67 -5.07 14.50 14.31
CA ALA A 67 -4.17 15.65 14.40
C ALA A 67 -3.57 15.81 15.80
N ARG A 68 -4.36 15.48 16.84
CA ARG A 68 -3.92 15.49 18.24
C ARG A 68 -2.85 14.44 18.50
N LEU A 69 -3.04 13.20 18.03
CA LEU A 69 -2.04 12.14 18.13
C LEU A 69 -0.70 12.58 17.55
N ILE A 70 -0.72 13.13 16.34
CA ILE A 70 0.50 13.59 15.65
C ILE A 70 1.17 14.73 16.40
N LYS A 71 0.40 15.73 16.84
CA LYS A 71 0.92 16.89 17.57
C LYS A 71 1.60 16.48 18.89
N GLU A 72 0.95 15.64 19.69
CA GLU A 72 1.51 15.19 20.97
C GLU A 72 2.68 14.21 20.76
N PHE A 73 2.62 13.38 19.71
CA PHE A 73 3.72 12.49 19.35
C PHE A 73 4.96 13.23 18.86
N ASP A 74 4.80 14.34 18.11
CA ASP A 74 5.92 15.20 17.69
C ASP A 74 6.64 15.84 18.89
N LEU A 75 5.93 16.09 20.00
CA LEU A 75 6.50 16.63 21.24
C LEU A 75 7.12 15.55 22.14
N LEU A 76 6.83 14.27 21.87
CA LEU A 76 7.27 13.15 22.71
C LEU A 76 8.80 13.06 22.78
N GLN A 77 9.51 13.50 21.74
CA GLN A 77 10.97 13.54 21.74
C GLN A 77 11.55 14.26 22.97
N GLU A 78 10.95 15.37 23.39
CA GLU A 78 11.43 16.17 24.51
C GLU A 78 10.93 15.63 25.86
N SER A 79 9.73 15.06 25.88
CA SER A 79 9.09 14.59 27.12
C SER A 79 9.38 13.11 27.44
N PHE A 80 9.87 12.31 26.49
CA PHE A 80 9.98 10.84 26.61
C PHE A 80 10.75 10.43 27.86
N THR A 81 11.96 10.97 28.08
CA THR A 81 12.80 10.61 29.23
C THR A 81 12.14 10.94 30.58
N LYS A 82 11.37 12.03 30.61
CA LYS A 82 10.70 12.53 31.81
C LYS A 82 9.42 11.73 32.10
N GLU A 83 8.61 11.46 31.07
CA GLU A 83 7.24 10.93 31.22
C GLU A 83 7.15 9.41 31.04
N ILE A 84 7.99 8.81 30.20
CA ILE A 84 7.98 7.35 29.92
C ILE A 84 9.25 6.70 30.46
N GLY A 85 10.41 7.28 30.12
CA GLY A 85 11.72 6.78 30.49
C GLY A 85 12.08 5.45 29.81
N SER A 86 13.37 5.22 29.64
CA SER A 86 13.92 3.93 29.20
C SER A 86 14.44 3.14 30.39
N GLN A 87 14.27 1.83 30.36
CA GLN A 87 15.02 0.89 31.19
C GLN A 87 15.97 0.07 30.31
N PHE A 88 17.10 -0.37 30.87
CA PHE A 88 17.95 -1.34 30.18
C PHE A 88 17.14 -2.60 29.93
N GLY A 89 17.39 -3.25 28.78
CA GLY A 89 16.56 -4.33 28.22
C GLY A 89 16.36 -5.54 29.12
N ILE A 90 16.70 -6.74 28.65
CA ILE A 90 16.56 -7.92 29.52
C ILE A 90 17.72 -7.90 30.53
N VAL A 91 17.40 -7.60 31.78
CA VAL A 91 18.38 -7.55 32.87
C VAL A 91 18.79 -8.96 33.28
N SER A 92 20.10 -9.23 33.32
CA SER A 92 20.64 -10.53 33.72
C SER A 92 20.14 -10.95 35.11
N GLY A 93 19.49 -12.11 35.18
CA GLY A 93 18.93 -12.65 36.43
C GLY A 93 17.47 -12.26 36.70
N SER A 94 16.91 -11.31 35.93
CA SER A 94 15.47 -11.06 35.90
C SER A 94 14.78 -12.07 34.98
N ARG A 95 13.52 -12.42 35.29
CA ARG A 95 12.63 -13.16 34.39
C ARG A 95 11.75 -12.24 33.55
N GLU A 96 11.94 -10.93 33.66
CA GLU A 96 11.15 -9.96 32.90
C GLU A 96 11.57 -9.95 31.42
N ASN A 97 10.58 -10.18 30.56
CA ASN A 97 10.76 -10.19 29.12
C ASN A 97 9.86 -9.12 28.48
N SER A 98 10.42 -7.92 28.33
CA SER A 98 9.71 -6.78 27.74
C SER A 98 9.31 -7.02 26.29
N LEU A 99 10.10 -7.76 25.50
CA LEU A 99 9.81 -8.06 24.10
C LEU A 99 8.61 -9.02 23.99
N TYR A 100 8.59 -10.09 24.79
CA TYR A 100 7.44 -10.98 24.91
C TYR A 100 6.18 -10.21 25.34
N ASN A 101 6.31 -9.33 26.34
CA ASN A 101 5.20 -8.50 26.82
C ASN A 101 4.70 -7.56 25.70
N ALA A 102 5.61 -6.98 24.92
CA ALA A 102 5.26 -6.08 23.82
C ALA A 102 4.50 -6.80 22.71
N LEU A 103 4.93 -8.00 22.32
CA LEU A 103 4.21 -8.86 21.37
C LEU A 103 2.82 -9.21 21.89
N TRP A 104 2.69 -9.53 23.18
CA TRP A 104 1.39 -9.83 23.78
C TRP A 104 0.46 -8.60 23.81
N VAL A 105 0.98 -7.43 24.16
CA VAL A 105 0.22 -6.16 24.11
C VAL A 105 -0.24 -5.85 22.69
N ALA A 106 0.68 -5.88 21.72
CA ALA A 106 0.37 -5.62 20.32
C ALA A 106 -0.65 -6.62 19.76
N GLN A 107 -0.52 -7.92 20.10
CA GLN A 107 -1.46 -8.97 19.69
C GLN A 107 -2.86 -8.68 20.23
N ALA A 108 -2.98 -8.27 21.50
CA ALA A 108 -4.27 -7.95 22.09
C ALA A 108 -4.92 -6.70 21.48
N LEU A 109 -4.12 -5.68 21.15
CA LEU A 109 -4.59 -4.48 20.46
C LEU A 109 -5.15 -4.84 19.08
N LEU A 110 -4.39 -5.58 18.27
CA LEU A 110 -4.80 -6.00 16.92
C LEU A 110 -5.99 -6.99 16.92
N ARG A 111 -6.24 -7.69 18.03
CA ARG A 111 -7.46 -8.49 18.21
C ARG A 111 -8.71 -7.63 18.46
N LYS A 112 -8.56 -6.46 19.09
CA LYS A 112 -9.67 -5.54 19.40
C LYS A 112 -10.04 -4.60 18.25
N GLY A 113 -9.21 -4.51 17.20
CA GLY A 113 -9.46 -3.64 16.05
C GLY A 113 -10.83 -3.87 15.37
N SER A 114 -11.33 -2.82 14.72
CA SER A 114 -12.76 -2.69 14.38
C SER A 114 -13.25 -3.62 13.26
N ALA A 115 -12.35 -4.19 12.45
CA ALA A 115 -12.72 -5.01 11.30
C ALA A 115 -12.13 -6.43 11.37
N LYS A 116 -13.02 -7.44 11.36
CA LYS A 116 -12.63 -8.86 11.39
C LYS A 116 -11.82 -9.31 10.17
N ALA A 117 -12.02 -8.66 9.02
CA ALA A 117 -11.33 -8.95 7.75
C ALA A 117 -10.19 -7.95 7.44
N ALA A 118 -9.79 -7.13 8.42
CA ALA A 118 -8.65 -6.25 8.25
C ALA A 118 -7.35 -7.04 8.28
N ASP A 119 -6.41 -6.57 7.48
CA ASP A 119 -5.03 -6.99 7.53
C ASP A 119 -4.33 -6.45 8.79
N LYS A 120 -3.65 -7.32 9.53
CA LYS A 120 -3.08 -7.00 10.86
C LYS A 120 -1.58 -7.15 10.82
N ARG A 121 -0.87 -6.11 11.25
CA ARG A 121 0.59 -6.06 11.12
C ARG A 121 1.24 -5.38 12.32
N MET A 122 2.40 -5.90 12.71
CA MET A 122 3.29 -5.31 13.72
C MET A 122 4.58 -4.87 13.04
N LEU A 123 4.91 -3.58 13.14
CA LEU A 123 6.18 -3.03 12.65
C LEU A 123 7.12 -2.85 13.85
N LEU A 124 8.21 -3.62 13.90
CA LEU A 124 9.16 -3.62 15.00
C LEU A 124 10.41 -2.82 14.65
N PHE A 125 10.65 -1.72 15.35
CA PHE A 125 11.84 -0.89 15.21
C PHE A 125 12.84 -1.21 16.32
N THR A 126 14.08 -1.55 15.97
CA THR A 126 15.13 -1.88 16.97
C THR A 126 16.53 -1.77 16.38
N ASN A 127 17.49 -1.32 17.20
CA ASN A 127 18.92 -1.36 16.89
C ASN A 127 19.67 -2.47 17.66
N GLU A 128 18.96 -3.35 18.35
CA GLU A 128 19.49 -4.48 19.13
C GLU A 128 19.17 -5.78 18.40
N ASP A 129 20.21 -6.53 17.99
CA ASP A 129 20.15 -7.73 17.16
C ASP A 129 20.12 -9.05 17.96
N ASP A 130 20.70 -9.09 19.17
CA ASP A 130 20.50 -10.17 20.18
C ASP A 130 19.87 -9.63 21.48
N PRO A 131 18.52 -9.49 21.53
CA PRO A 131 17.82 -9.02 22.73
C PRO A 131 18.07 -9.84 24.00
N PHE A 132 18.54 -11.09 23.85
CA PHE A 132 18.78 -12.03 24.94
C PHE A 132 20.28 -12.25 25.20
N GLY A 133 21.18 -11.46 24.59
CA GLY A 133 22.64 -11.61 24.71
C GLY A 133 23.17 -11.50 26.13
N SER A 134 22.56 -10.63 26.94
CA SER A 134 22.89 -10.41 28.36
C SER A 134 22.47 -11.56 29.30
N SER A 135 21.55 -12.42 28.87
CA SER A 135 20.99 -13.51 29.68
C SER A 135 21.81 -14.77 29.56
N LYS A 136 21.90 -15.58 30.62
CA LYS A 136 22.73 -16.80 30.64
C LYS A 136 21.95 -18.02 31.12
N GLY A 137 22.35 -19.19 30.64
CA GLY A 137 21.84 -20.49 31.08
C GLY A 137 20.42 -20.81 30.64
N ALA A 138 19.74 -21.68 31.39
CA ALA A 138 18.41 -22.20 31.06
C ALA A 138 17.32 -21.10 30.96
N ALA A 139 17.48 -19.99 31.69
CA ALA A 139 16.55 -18.87 31.63
C ALA A 139 16.55 -18.19 30.24
N LYS A 140 17.71 -18.01 29.60
CA LYS A 140 17.81 -17.48 28.23
C LYS A 140 17.03 -18.37 27.25
N ILE A 141 17.26 -19.67 27.31
CA ILE A 141 16.64 -20.64 26.40
C ILE A 141 15.11 -20.63 26.57
N ASP A 142 14.61 -20.60 27.80
CA ASP A 142 13.18 -20.54 28.08
C ASP A 142 12.53 -19.23 27.60
N MET A 143 13.19 -18.09 27.83
CA MET A 143 12.71 -16.78 27.38
C MET A 143 12.69 -16.65 25.86
N ILE A 144 13.72 -17.13 25.16
CA ILE A 144 13.74 -17.18 23.69
C ILE A 144 12.58 -18.04 23.20
N ARG A 145 12.48 -19.28 23.70
CA ARG A 145 11.43 -20.23 23.29
C ARG A 145 10.02 -19.66 23.49
N THR A 146 9.74 -19.05 24.64
CA THR A 146 8.43 -18.47 24.94
C THR A 146 8.12 -17.23 24.10
N THR A 147 9.15 -16.43 23.75
CA THR A 147 9.01 -15.27 22.84
C THR A 147 8.71 -15.71 21.42
N LEU A 148 9.47 -16.68 20.90
CA LEU A 148 9.24 -17.25 19.57
C LEU A 148 7.87 -17.91 19.46
N GLN A 149 7.46 -18.68 20.49
CA GLN A 149 6.12 -19.25 20.53
C GLN A 149 5.04 -18.17 20.48
N ARG A 150 5.22 -17.06 21.21
CA ARG A 150 4.27 -15.94 21.18
C ARG A 150 4.19 -15.27 19.81
N ALA A 151 5.31 -15.11 19.12
CA ALA A 151 5.34 -14.58 17.76
C ALA A 151 4.62 -15.51 16.79
N LYS A 152 4.87 -16.82 16.88
CA LYS A 152 4.15 -17.85 16.11
C LYS A 152 2.65 -17.83 16.38
N ASP A 153 2.23 -17.75 17.64
CA ASP A 153 0.82 -17.62 18.01
C ASP A 153 0.18 -16.36 17.41
N ALA A 154 0.94 -15.27 17.23
CA ALA A 154 0.44 -14.06 16.58
C ALA A 154 0.31 -14.25 15.06
N GLN A 155 1.28 -14.91 14.43
CA GLN A 155 1.26 -15.25 13.00
C GLN A 155 0.13 -16.22 12.66
N ASP A 156 -0.13 -17.22 13.51
CA ASP A 156 -1.24 -18.18 13.39
C ASP A 156 -2.61 -17.47 13.47
N LEU A 157 -2.69 -16.31 14.13
CA LEU A 157 -3.87 -15.44 14.13
C LEU A 157 -3.95 -14.48 12.92
N GLY A 158 -3.04 -14.65 11.94
CA GLY A 158 -2.97 -13.83 10.74
C GLY A 158 -2.35 -12.45 10.97
N ILE A 159 -1.53 -12.27 12.01
CA ILE A 159 -0.79 -11.03 12.25
C ILE A 159 0.61 -11.15 11.67
N SER A 160 0.96 -10.33 10.67
CA SER A 160 2.35 -10.29 10.17
C SER A 160 3.23 -9.47 11.11
N ILE A 161 4.48 -9.90 11.30
CA ILE A 161 5.49 -9.18 12.07
C ILE A 161 6.60 -8.80 11.10
N GLU A 162 6.88 -7.50 10.98
CA GLU A 162 7.89 -6.96 10.06
C GLU A 162 8.95 -6.20 10.86
N LEU A 163 10.22 -6.57 10.67
CA LEU A 163 11.36 -5.95 11.35
C LEU A 163 11.91 -4.75 10.55
N LEU A 164 12.08 -3.62 11.21
CA LEU A 164 12.75 -2.42 10.71
C LEU A 164 14.04 -2.21 11.53
N PRO A 165 15.16 -2.82 11.11
CA PRO A 165 16.42 -2.73 11.83
C PRO A 165 16.98 -1.31 11.74
N LEU A 166 17.55 -0.84 12.84
CA LEU A 166 18.16 0.48 12.98
C LEU A 166 19.67 0.29 13.09
N GLY A 167 20.33 0.00 11.96
CA GLY A 167 21.77 -0.24 11.89
C GLY A 167 22.59 1.06 11.88
N ARG A 168 23.83 1.00 12.38
CA ARG A 168 24.83 2.04 12.13
C ARG A 168 25.56 1.74 10.81
N PRO A 169 26.11 2.75 10.12
CA PRO A 169 26.86 2.52 8.88
C PRO A 169 28.09 1.60 9.04
N GLU A 170 28.59 1.45 10.27
CA GLU A 170 29.81 0.71 10.61
C GLU A 170 29.54 -0.64 11.30
N GLU A 171 28.30 -0.91 11.71
CA GLU A 171 27.91 -2.14 12.42
C GLU A 171 26.75 -2.81 11.66
N GLU A 172 26.99 -4.03 11.16
CA GLU A 172 25.95 -4.83 10.49
C GLU A 172 24.96 -5.38 11.52
N PHE A 173 23.66 -5.15 11.30
CA PHE A 173 22.60 -5.70 12.13
C PHE A 173 22.39 -7.19 11.81
N ASN A 174 22.72 -8.09 12.74
CA ASN A 174 22.68 -9.53 12.47
C ASN A 174 21.31 -10.16 12.82
N ILE A 175 20.47 -10.26 11.80
CA ILE A 175 19.09 -10.78 11.91
C ILE A 175 19.06 -12.26 12.31
N SER A 176 20.07 -13.03 11.88
CA SER A 176 20.16 -14.47 12.10
C SER A 176 20.36 -14.86 13.56
N LEU A 177 20.69 -13.91 14.45
CA LEU A 177 20.87 -14.18 15.88
C LEU A 177 19.55 -14.49 16.60
N PHE A 178 18.45 -13.88 16.17
CA PHE A 178 17.17 -14.02 16.85
C PHE A 178 15.96 -13.68 15.96
N TYR A 179 16.03 -12.58 15.21
CA TYR A 179 14.86 -12.07 14.52
C TYR A 179 14.45 -12.92 13.31
N ALA A 180 15.37 -13.60 12.63
CA ALA A 180 15.03 -14.52 11.54
C ALA A 180 13.99 -15.55 11.98
N ASP A 181 14.19 -16.15 13.15
CA ASP A 181 13.24 -17.09 13.76
C ASP A 181 11.95 -16.40 14.22
N LEU A 182 12.04 -15.15 14.72
CA LEU A 182 10.89 -14.40 15.21
C LEU A 182 9.89 -14.04 14.09
N ILE A 183 10.40 -13.63 12.92
CA ILE A 183 9.57 -13.25 11.77
C ILE A 183 9.32 -14.42 10.81
N GLY A 184 9.97 -15.58 11.03
CA GLY A 184 9.77 -16.80 10.27
C GLY A 184 10.42 -16.78 8.88
N LEU A 185 11.59 -16.13 8.75
CA LEU A 185 12.36 -16.15 7.50
C LEU A 185 13.10 -17.48 7.36
N GLU A 186 12.91 -18.17 6.23
CA GLU A 186 13.60 -19.43 5.92
C GLU A 186 14.34 -19.34 4.56
N GLY A 187 15.52 -19.97 4.46
CA GLY A 187 16.23 -20.19 3.19
C GLY A 187 16.47 -18.90 2.37
N ASP A 188 15.88 -18.85 1.18
CA ASP A 188 16.05 -17.77 0.20
C ASP A 188 15.47 -16.42 0.67
N GLU A 189 14.42 -16.42 1.51
CA GLU A 189 13.80 -15.19 2.03
C GLU A 189 14.75 -14.41 2.97
N LEU A 190 15.59 -15.15 3.72
CA LEU A 190 16.61 -14.56 4.58
C LEU A 190 17.70 -13.87 3.76
N ALA A 191 18.10 -14.48 2.63
CA ALA A 191 19.12 -13.95 1.74
C ALA A 191 18.67 -12.66 1.02
N GLU A 192 17.38 -12.51 0.73
CA GLU A 192 16.81 -11.29 0.15
C GLU A 192 16.61 -10.16 1.17
N PHE A 193 16.40 -10.50 2.45
CA PHE A 193 16.12 -9.50 3.49
C PHE A 193 17.38 -8.79 4.00
N ILE A 194 18.52 -9.49 4.09
CA ILE A 194 19.79 -8.98 4.65
C ILE A 194 20.30 -7.72 3.91
N PRO A 195 20.31 -7.64 2.56
CA PRO A 195 20.75 -6.45 1.85
C PRO A 195 19.90 -5.21 2.13
N SER A 196 18.60 -5.37 2.39
CA SER A 196 17.67 -4.27 2.69
C SER A 196 17.86 -3.71 4.12
N ALA A 197 18.47 -4.46 5.03
CA ALA A 197 18.61 -4.03 6.43
C ALA A 197 19.74 -3.00 6.67
N GLY A 198 20.71 -2.89 5.76
CA GLY A 198 21.93 -2.07 5.92
C GLY A 198 21.82 -0.61 5.45
N GLU A 199 20.61 -0.10 5.20
CA GLU A 199 20.40 1.12 4.40
C GLU A 199 20.12 2.38 5.26
N LYS A 200 20.50 3.55 4.73
CA LYS A 200 20.59 4.85 5.45
C LYS A 200 19.21 5.43 5.86
N LEU A 201 19.21 6.48 6.69
CA LEU A 201 18.01 7.20 7.20
C LEU A 201 16.97 7.65 6.16
N VAL A 202 17.42 8.09 4.98
CA VAL A 202 16.50 8.46 3.88
C VAL A 202 15.77 7.22 3.38
N ASP A 203 16.47 6.10 3.34
CA ASP A 203 15.92 4.83 2.90
C ASP A 203 14.94 4.25 3.92
N MET A 204 15.17 4.43 5.23
CA MET A 204 14.18 4.02 6.26
C MET A 204 12.77 4.58 6.05
N LYS A 205 12.65 5.84 5.62
CA LYS A 205 11.34 6.46 5.33
C LYS A 205 10.69 5.79 4.12
N ASP A 206 11.48 5.49 3.10
CA ASP A 206 11.02 4.81 1.90
C ASP A 206 10.69 3.34 2.17
N GLN A 207 11.48 2.64 2.99
CA GLN A 207 11.18 1.28 3.46
C GLN A 207 9.90 1.23 4.28
N LEU A 208 9.73 2.14 5.24
CA LEU A 208 8.50 2.23 6.03
C LEU A 208 7.31 2.49 5.11
N ARG A 209 7.46 3.38 4.11
CA ARG A 209 6.41 3.63 3.11
C ARG A 209 6.11 2.38 2.28
N LYS A 210 7.12 1.70 1.72
CA LYS A 210 6.97 0.48 0.91
C LYS A 210 6.25 -0.62 1.69
N ARG A 211 6.58 -0.76 2.98
CA ARG A 211 5.99 -1.77 3.87
C ARG A 211 4.58 -1.42 4.33
N ILE A 212 4.29 -0.15 4.64
CA ILE A 212 2.94 0.27 5.04
C ILE A 212 1.91 0.07 3.93
N PHE A 213 2.26 0.38 2.68
CA PHE A 213 1.31 0.33 1.57
C PHE A 213 1.32 -1.03 0.86
N LYS A 214 0.35 -1.89 1.22
CA LYS A 214 0.09 -3.11 0.45
C LYS A 214 -0.23 -2.82 -1.02
N LYS A 215 0.27 -3.70 -1.91
CA LYS A 215 -0.10 -3.73 -3.33
C LYS A 215 -1.62 -3.84 -3.43
N ARG A 216 -2.24 -2.90 -4.14
CA ARG A 216 -3.69 -2.87 -4.36
C ARG A 216 -3.99 -3.14 -5.82
N ILE A 217 -4.62 -4.27 -6.08
CA ILE A 217 -5.14 -4.61 -7.40
C ILE A 217 -6.25 -3.62 -7.73
N VAL A 218 -6.14 -2.96 -8.88
CA VAL A 218 -7.16 -2.07 -9.41
C VAL A 218 -8.26 -2.88 -10.07
N ARG A 219 -7.86 -3.87 -10.87
CA ARG A 219 -8.74 -4.77 -11.61
C ARG A 219 -7.97 -6.03 -12.05
N LYS A 220 -8.63 -7.17 -12.06
CA LYS A 220 -8.19 -8.38 -12.76
C LYS A 220 -8.64 -8.34 -14.22
N ILE A 221 -7.74 -8.64 -15.15
CA ILE A 221 -8.04 -8.64 -16.59
C ILE A 221 -7.55 -9.92 -17.25
N ASN A 222 -8.33 -10.43 -18.20
CA ASN A 222 -7.88 -11.50 -19.09
C ASN A 222 -7.19 -10.87 -20.30
N PHE A 223 -5.98 -11.34 -20.60
CA PHE A 223 -5.19 -10.95 -21.74
C PHE A 223 -5.23 -12.06 -22.80
N ALA A 224 -6.02 -11.84 -23.84
CA ALA A 224 -6.11 -12.73 -25.00
C ALA A 224 -4.91 -12.49 -25.92
N ILE A 225 -4.12 -13.54 -26.18
CA ILE A 225 -2.88 -13.48 -26.96
C ILE A 225 -3.14 -13.95 -28.40
N ALA A 226 -3.49 -15.23 -28.59
CA ALA A 226 -3.75 -15.82 -29.90
C ALA A 226 -4.50 -17.15 -29.76
N ASN A 227 -5.33 -17.51 -30.75
CA ASN A 227 -5.93 -18.85 -30.88
C ASN A 227 -6.63 -19.38 -29.61
N GLY A 228 -7.32 -18.51 -28.87
CA GLY A 228 -7.98 -18.88 -27.60
C GLY A 228 -7.06 -18.91 -26.39
N LEU A 229 -5.73 -18.77 -26.56
CA LEU A 229 -4.78 -18.62 -25.46
C LEU A 229 -5.00 -17.27 -24.77
N SER A 230 -5.33 -17.32 -23.49
CA SER A 230 -5.49 -16.15 -22.64
C SER A 230 -4.78 -16.38 -21.31
N ILE A 231 -4.21 -15.31 -20.75
CA ILE A 231 -3.58 -15.31 -19.43
C ILE A 231 -4.27 -14.31 -18.51
N GLU A 232 -4.19 -14.53 -17.20
CA GLU A 232 -4.71 -13.58 -16.22
C GLU A 232 -3.63 -12.58 -15.80
N LEU A 233 -4.00 -11.29 -15.80
CA LEU A 233 -3.15 -10.20 -15.34
C LEU A 233 -3.87 -9.38 -14.27
N ASN A 234 -3.12 -9.00 -13.24
CA ASN A 234 -3.50 -8.00 -12.28
C ASN A 234 -3.04 -6.62 -12.75
N THR A 235 -3.94 -5.64 -12.64
CA THR A 235 -3.64 -4.24 -12.96
C THR A 235 -3.37 -3.44 -11.68
N TYR A 236 -2.35 -2.58 -11.73
CA TYR A 236 -1.93 -1.71 -10.64
C TYR A 236 -1.80 -0.28 -11.14
N ALA A 237 -2.10 0.69 -10.28
CA ALA A 237 -1.87 2.10 -10.57
C ALA A 237 -0.68 2.57 -9.73
N LEU A 238 0.51 2.59 -10.34
CA LEU A 238 1.74 3.03 -9.68
C LEU A 238 1.72 4.54 -9.40
N ILE A 239 1.11 5.30 -10.30
CA ILE A 239 0.97 6.75 -10.19
C ILE A 239 -0.52 7.09 -10.20
N ARG A 240 -0.96 7.91 -9.24
CA ARG A 240 -2.30 8.49 -9.19
C ARG A 240 -2.23 9.97 -8.82
N PRO A 241 -3.03 10.83 -9.47
CA PRO A 241 -3.21 12.20 -9.01
C PRO A 241 -3.73 12.20 -7.57
N THR A 242 -3.11 12.99 -6.70
CA THR A 242 -3.59 13.21 -5.33
C THR A 242 -4.57 14.37 -5.35
N THR A 243 -5.86 14.08 -5.25
CA THR A 243 -6.92 15.10 -5.20
C THR A 243 -7.27 15.44 -3.76
N PRO A 244 -7.76 16.66 -3.47
CA PRO A 244 -8.35 16.98 -2.18
C PRO A 244 -9.43 15.97 -1.77
N GLY A 245 -9.55 15.74 -0.46
CA GLY A 245 -10.56 14.83 0.09
C GLY A 245 -11.99 15.26 -0.26
N ALA A 246 -12.90 14.29 -0.34
CA ALA A 246 -14.30 14.56 -0.63
C ALA A 246 -14.93 15.44 0.45
N ILE A 247 -15.71 16.43 0.03
CA ILE A 247 -16.49 17.27 0.94
C ILE A 247 -17.52 16.38 1.65
N THR A 248 -17.56 16.46 2.98
CA THR A 248 -18.56 15.76 3.80
C THR A 248 -19.52 16.79 4.38
N TRP A 249 -20.81 16.63 4.11
CA TRP A 249 -21.85 17.49 4.67
C TRP A 249 -22.11 17.12 6.12
N LEU A 250 -22.19 18.12 7.00
CA LEU A 250 -22.39 17.95 8.43
C LEU A 250 -23.67 18.66 8.88
N ASP A 251 -24.33 18.10 9.88
CA ASP A 251 -25.39 18.78 10.60
C ASP A 251 -24.82 19.99 11.36
N SER A 252 -25.44 21.17 11.19
CA SER A 252 -24.91 22.43 11.71
C SER A 252 -24.85 22.53 13.25
N VAL A 253 -25.65 21.73 13.96
CA VAL A 253 -25.72 21.76 15.43
C VAL A 253 -24.84 20.68 16.03
N THR A 254 -24.91 19.46 15.49
CA THR A 254 -24.23 18.28 16.05
C THR A 254 -22.90 17.95 15.38
N ASN A 255 -22.57 18.59 14.25
CA ASN A 255 -21.39 18.30 13.42
C ASN A 255 -21.28 16.84 12.98
N ARG A 256 -22.40 16.12 12.90
CA ARG A 256 -22.44 14.72 12.46
C ARG A 256 -22.61 14.62 10.93
N PRO A 257 -21.99 13.63 10.26
CA PRO A 257 -22.16 13.41 8.83
C PRO A 257 -23.61 13.21 8.41
N LEU A 258 -24.04 13.92 7.36
CA LEU A 258 -25.35 13.78 6.74
C LEU A 258 -25.34 12.67 5.67
N LYS A 259 -26.43 11.89 5.62
CA LYS A 259 -26.67 10.90 4.56
C LYS A 259 -27.43 11.57 3.41
N GLY A 260 -26.80 11.68 2.25
CA GLY A 260 -27.45 12.17 1.04
C GLY A 260 -28.29 11.08 0.37
N GLU A 261 -29.55 11.37 0.07
CA GLU A 261 -30.43 10.53 -0.74
C GLU A 261 -30.98 11.32 -1.92
N ARG A 262 -31.09 10.67 -3.08
CA ARG A 262 -31.57 11.31 -4.32
C ARG A 262 -32.69 10.49 -4.94
N SER A 263 -33.82 11.13 -5.14
CA SER A 263 -34.98 10.60 -5.84
C SER A 263 -35.32 11.48 -7.04
N PHE A 264 -35.95 10.88 -8.04
CA PHE A 264 -36.46 11.60 -9.20
C PHE A 264 -37.98 11.60 -9.18
N ILE A 265 -38.58 12.77 -9.36
CA ILE A 265 -40.03 12.99 -9.22
C ILE A 265 -40.56 13.61 -10.50
N CYS A 266 -41.71 13.14 -10.97
CA CYS A 266 -42.42 13.75 -12.08
C CYS A 266 -43.00 15.10 -11.65
N ALA A 267 -42.67 16.17 -12.36
CA ALA A 267 -43.10 17.52 -12.02
C ALA A 267 -44.64 17.70 -12.04
N ASP A 268 -45.33 17.04 -12.97
CA ASP A 268 -46.78 17.21 -13.15
C ASP A 268 -47.61 16.38 -12.15
N THR A 269 -47.14 15.17 -11.82
CA THR A 269 -47.91 14.20 -11.02
C THR A 269 -47.42 14.06 -9.59
N GLY A 270 -46.23 14.56 -9.27
CA GLY A 270 -45.56 14.31 -7.98
C GLY A 270 -45.16 12.84 -7.76
N ALA A 271 -45.37 11.97 -8.75
CA ALA A 271 -45.07 10.55 -8.63
C ALA A 271 -43.56 10.28 -8.71
N LEU A 272 -43.09 9.32 -7.92
CA LEU A 272 -41.71 8.85 -7.94
C LEU A 272 -41.42 8.09 -9.25
N LEU A 273 -40.36 8.46 -9.94
CA LEU A 273 -39.92 7.78 -11.17
C LEU A 273 -39.15 6.50 -10.81
N GLN A 274 -39.82 5.34 -10.94
CA GLN A 274 -39.22 4.02 -10.72
C GLN A 274 -38.56 3.41 -11.98
N LYS A 275 -39.04 3.77 -13.17
CA LYS A 275 -38.53 3.23 -14.45
C LYS A 275 -37.40 4.10 -15.00
N SER A 276 -36.50 3.48 -15.77
CA SER A 276 -35.47 4.20 -16.53
C SER A 276 -36.13 5.19 -17.49
N THR A 277 -35.78 6.46 -17.35
CA THR A 277 -36.23 7.51 -18.27
C THR A 277 -35.64 7.28 -19.65
N LYS A 278 -36.45 7.39 -20.70
CA LYS A 278 -35.94 7.39 -22.08
C LYS A 278 -35.00 8.59 -22.26
N LEU A 279 -33.83 8.35 -22.83
CA LEU A 279 -32.88 9.41 -23.15
C LEU A 279 -33.26 9.97 -24.52
N PHE A 280 -33.05 11.27 -24.72
CA PHE A 280 -33.21 11.88 -26.03
C PHE A 280 -32.04 12.80 -26.33
N GLN A 281 -31.69 12.87 -27.61
CA GLN A 281 -30.69 13.81 -28.11
C GLN A 281 -31.36 14.65 -29.21
N PRO A 282 -31.50 15.97 -29.01
CA PRO A 282 -32.01 16.83 -30.06
C PRO A 282 -30.96 16.95 -31.17
N TYR A 283 -31.39 16.77 -32.41
CA TYR A 283 -30.56 16.99 -33.59
C TYR A 283 -31.38 17.70 -34.66
N LYS A 284 -30.97 18.94 -34.99
CA LYS A 284 -31.78 19.89 -35.78
C LYS A 284 -33.16 20.05 -35.14
N ASN A 285 -34.23 19.81 -35.91
CA ASN A 285 -35.61 19.95 -35.48
C ASN A 285 -36.23 18.62 -35.01
N GLU A 286 -35.43 17.57 -34.86
CA GLU A 286 -35.90 16.25 -34.46
C GLU A 286 -35.34 15.84 -33.09
N SER A 287 -36.16 15.15 -32.31
CA SER A 287 -35.75 14.57 -31.02
C SER A 287 -35.58 13.07 -31.18
N ILE A 288 -34.32 12.63 -31.27
CA ILE A 288 -33.97 11.21 -31.39
C ILE A 288 -34.06 10.61 -30.00
N LYS A 289 -35.01 9.69 -29.80
CA LYS A 289 -35.21 8.99 -28.53
C LYS A 289 -34.47 7.66 -28.58
N LEU A 290 -33.64 7.41 -27.58
CA LEU A 290 -32.89 6.17 -27.44
C LEU A 290 -33.10 5.60 -26.04
N SER A 291 -33.29 4.30 -25.98
CA SER A 291 -33.23 3.53 -24.75
C SER A 291 -31.77 3.38 -24.28
N VAL A 292 -31.61 3.02 -23.01
CA VAL A 292 -30.29 2.72 -22.43
C VAL A 292 -29.66 1.50 -23.10
N ASP A 293 -30.49 0.55 -23.54
CA ASP A 293 -30.05 -0.68 -24.19
C ASP A 293 -29.53 -0.39 -25.61
N GLU A 294 -30.28 0.37 -26.42
CA GLU A 294 -29.86 0.80 -27.76
C GLU A 294 -28.54 1.59 -27.69
N LEU A 295 -28.40 2.50 -26.73
CA LEU A 295 -27.15 3.23 -26.52
C LEU A 295 -25.97 2.33 -26.15
N SER A 296 -26.23 1.21 -25.50
CA SER A 296 -25.21 0.24 -25.12
C SER A 296 -24.83 -0.64 -26.30
N GLU A 297 -25.78 -0.98 -27.17
CA GLU A 297 -25.54 -1.72 -28.42
C GLU A 297 -24.78 -0.90 -29.45
N ILE A 298 -25.16 0.36 -29.69
CA ILE A 298 -24.47 1.26 -30.63
C ILE A 298 -22.99 1.41 -30.28
N LYS A 299 -22.67 1.39 -28.98
CA LYS A 299 -21.30 1.53 -28.50
C LYS A 299 -20.50 0.23 -28.57
N ARG A 300 -21.16 -0.94 -28.72
CA ARG A 300 -20.55 -2.26 -28.52
C ARG A 300 -19.58 -2.60 -29.66
N VAL A 301 -18.30 -2.58 -29.34
CA VAL A 301 -17.21 -3.14 -30.15
C VAL A 301 -16.74 -4.42 -29.46
N SER A 302 -16.81 -5.55 -30.15
CA SER A 302 -16.52 -6.87 -29.57
C SER A 302 -15.03 -7.08 -29.36
N THR A 303 -14.53 -6.86 -28.15
CA THR A 303 -13.19 -7.32 -27.73
C THR A 303 -13.21 -7.69 -26.25
N GLY A 304 -12.48 -8.76 -25.87
CA GLY A 304 -12.21 -9.07 -24.47
C GLY A 304 -11.50 -7.92 -23.73
N SER A 305 -11.31 -8.05 -22.41
CA SER A 305 -10.77 -6.97 -21.56
C SER A 305 -9.42 -6.42 -22.02
N LEU A 306 -8.54 -7.28 -22.54
CA LEU A 306 -7.28 -6.93 -23.18
C LEU A 306 -7.01 -7.95 -24.30
N CYS A 307 -6.86 -7.51 -25.54
CA CYS A 307 -6.70 -8.37 -26.71
C CYS A 307 -5.49 -7.93 -27.54
N LEU A 308 -4.50 -8.82 -27.70
CA LEU A 308 -3.30 -8.58 -28.49
C LEU A 308 -3.63 -8.44 -29.98
N LEU A 309 -3.10 -7.39 -30.61
CA LEU A 309 -3.17 -7.18 -32.06
C LEU A 309 -1.86 -7.53 -32.75
N GLY A 310 -0.73 -7.31 -32.08
CA GLY A 310 0.59 -7.60 -32.63
C GLY A 310 1.70 -6.82 -31.92
N PHE A 311 2.86 -6.72 -32.54
CA PHE A 311 4.05 -6.10 -31.96
C PHE A 311 4.61 -5.03 -32.88
N LYS A 312 5.00 -3.88 -32.31
CA LYS A 312 5.70 -2.80 -33.03
C LYS A 312 7.05 -2.49 -32.37
N PRO A 313 8.05 -2.01 -33.13
CA PRO A 313 9.31 -1.52 -32.55
C PRO A 313 9.08 -0.38 -31.56
N LEU A 314 9.84 -0.35 -30.45
CA LEU A 314 9.75 0.73 -29.45
C LEU A 314 9.96 2.13 -30.04
N SER A 315 10.73 2.26 -31.12
CA SER A 315 10.97 3.54 -31.82
C SER A 315 9.70 4.18 -32.42
N CYS A 316 8.64 3.39 -32.62
CA CYS A 316 7.34 3.86 -33.09
C CYS A 316 6.48 4.47 -31.97
N LEU A 317 6.81 4.21 -30.71
CA LEU A 317 6.13 4.80 -29.57
C LEU A 317 6.80 6.14 -29.23
N LYS A 318 5.99 7.20 -29.14
CA LYS A 318 6.46 8.56 -28.84
C LYS A 318 5.91 8.99 -27.49
N ASP A 319 6.65 9.85 -26.80
CA ASP A 319 6.31 10.28 -25.44
C ASP A 319 4.95 10.99 -25.37
N TYR A 320 4.60 11.75 -26.41
CA TYR A 320 3.31 12.45 -26.52
C TYR A 320 2.12 11.54 -26.85
N HIS A 321 2.33 10.24 -27.10
CA HIS A 321 1.25 9.28 -27.30
C HIS A 321 0.59 8.82 -25.99
N ASN A 322 0.97 9.36 -24.84
CA ASN A 322 0.35 8.96 -23.57
C ASN A 322 -0.80 9.90 -23.18
N LEU A 323 -2.04 9.40 -23.24
CA LEU A 323 -3.24 10.19 -22.92
C LEU A 323 -3.46 10.40 -21.42
N ARG A 324 -3.04 9.45 -20.58
CA ARG A 324 -3.34 9.43 -19.14
C ARG A 324 -2.35 8.54 -18.40
N PRO A 325 -2.27 8.58 -17.05
CA PRO A 325 -1.34 7.74 -16.30
C PRO A 325 -1.40 6.26 -16.72
N SER A 326 -0.24 5.65 -16.97
CA SER A 326 -0.14 4.25 -17.38
C SER A 326 -0.64 3.32 -16.28
N THR A 327 -1.13 2.16 -16.69
CA THR A 327 -1.49 1.08 -15.77
C THR A 327 -0.43 0.01 -15.81
N PHE A 328 0.04 -0.44 -14.66
CA PHE A 328 1.05 -1.50 -14.57
C PHE A 328 0.38 -2.87 -14.54
N LEU A 329 0.93 -3.82 -15.29
CA LEU A 329 0.44 -5.18 -15.43
C LEU A 329 1.43 -6.16 -14.80
N TYR A 330 0.89 -7.16 -14.10
CA TYR A 330 1.66 -8.26 -13.52
C TYR A 330 0.83 -9.55 -13.60
N PRO A 331 1.44 -10.73 -13.83
CA PRO A 331 0.69 -11.98 -13.97
C PRO A 331 0.02 -12.39 -12.65
N SER A 332 -1.06 -13.18 -12.77
CA SER A 332 -1.71 -13.85 -11.66
C SER A 332 -1.93 -15.32 -11.99
N GLU A 333 -1.77 -16.18 -10.99
CA GLU A 333 -2.04 -17.62 -11.05
C GLU A 333 -3.36 -17.99 -10.35
N GLU A 334 -4.14 -17.00 -9.91
CA GLU A 334 -5.34 -17.24 -9.08
C GLU A 334 -6.44 -17.97 -9.86
N ASP A 335 -6.77 -17.49 -11.06
CA ASP A 335 -7.86 -18.06 -11.88
C ASP A 335 -7.32 -18.89 -13.05
N VAL A 336 -6.14 -18.58 -13.60
CA VAL A 336 -5.55 -19.29 -14.75
C VAL A 336 -4.10 -19.72 -14.48
N ILE A 337 -3.93 -21.02 -14.23
CA ILE A 337 -2.62 -21.63 -13.97
C ILE A 337 -1.74 -21.62 -15.23
N GLY A 338 -0.49 -21.21 -15.10
CA GLY A 338 0.51 -21.11 -16.18
C GLY A 338 0.61 -19.71 -16.80
N SER A 339 -0.19 -18.75 -16.34
CA SER A 339 -0.17 -17.37 -16.80
C SER A 339 1.20 -16.70 -16.65
N THR A 340 1.88 -16.95 -15.54
CA THR A 340 3.21 -16.41 -15.20
C THR A 340 4.27 -16.90 -16.17
N CYS A 341 4.26 -18.20 -16.52
CA CYS A 341 5.23 -18.77 -17.46
C CYS A 341 5.12 -18.12 -18.84
N ILE A 342 3.89 -18.03 -19.37
CA ILE A 342 3.62 -17.39 -20.67
C ILE A 342 3.96 -15.90 -20.62
N TYR A 343 3.59 -15.23 -19.53
CA TYR A 343 3.90 -13.82 -19.32
C TYR A 343 5.41 -13.56 -19.34
N ILE A 344 6.20 -14.34 -18.60
CA ILE A 344 7.67 -14.23 -18.55
C ILE A 344 8.27 -14.45 -19.94
N ALA A 345 7.81 -15.47 -20.67
CA ALA A 345 8.28 -15.74 -22.03
C ALA A 345 8.01 -14.55 -22.98
N LEU A 346 6.81 -13.97 -22.89
CA LEU A 346 6.40 -12.80 -23.66
C LEU A 346 7.21 -11.56 -23.27
N HIS A 347 7.32 -11.26 -21.97
CA HIS A 347 8.06 -10.14 -21.40
C HIS A 347 9.53 -10.15 -21.82
N ARG A 348 10.23 -11.27 -21.61
CA ARG A 348 11.64 -11.44 -22.02
C ARG A 348 11.82 -11.28 -23.54
N SER A 349 10.87 -11.78 -24.33
CA SER A 349 10.92 -11.65 -25.79
C SER A 349 10.74 -10.21 -26.25
N MET A 350 9.82 -9.46 -25.63
CA MET A 350 9.59 -8.04 -25.92
C MET A 350 10.81 -7.18 -25.62
N LEU A 351 11.48 -7.41 -24.48
CA LEU A 351 12.71 -6.74 -24.11
C LEU A 351 13.85 -7.05 -25.09
N ARG A 352 14.10 -8.34 -25.34
CA ARG A 352 15.16 -8.79 -26.26
C ARG A 352 15.00 -8.22 -27.67
N LEU A 353 13.77 -8.19 -28.17
CA LEU A 353 13.48 -7.71 -29.52
C LEU A 353 13.25 -6.19 -29.60
N LYS A 354 13.27 -5.48 -28.45
CA LYS A 354 12.95 -4.05 -28.34
C LYS A 354 11.61 -3.69 -28.99
N ARG A 355 10.59 -4.49 -28.70
CA ARG A 355 9.22 -4.33 -29.24
C ARG A 355 8.20 -4.19 -28.12
N PHE A 356 7.19 -3.38 -28.36
CA PHE A 356 6.00 -3.29 -27.51
C PHE A 356 4.84 -4.03 -28.17
N ALA A 357 3.92 -4.55 -27.35
CA ALA A 357 2.69 -5.16 -27.84
C ALA A 357 1.62 -4.08 -28.03
N VAL A 358 0.93 -4.11 -29.17
CA VAL A 358 -0.24 -3.29 -29.43
C VAL A 358 -1.47 -4.12 -29.11
N ALA A 359 -2.38 -3.60 -28.30
CA ALA A 359 -3.58 -4.31 -27.88
C ALA A 359 -4.80 -3.39 -27.84
N PHE A 360 -6.00 -3.96 -27.90
CA PHE A 360 -7.23 -3.30 -27.46
C PHE A 360 -7.45 -3.57 -25.98
N CYS A 361 -7.75 -2.52 -25.20
CA CYS A 361 -8.15 -2.64 -23.81
C CYS A 361 -9.43 -1.85 -23.56
N GLY A 362 -10.37 -2.40 -22.80
CA GLY A 362 -11.55 -1.65 -22.37
C GLY A 362 -12.78 -2.49 -22.15
N VAL A 363 -13.90 -1.79 -21.97
CA VAL A 363 -15.22 -2.41 -22.08
C VAL A 363 -15.63 -2.41 -23.56
N PRO A 364 -16.50 -3.34 -23.98
CA PRO A 364 -16.96 -3.37 -25.37
C PRO A 364 -17.49 -2.01 -25.84
N SER A 365 -18.12 -1.23 -24.97
CA SER A 365 -18.68 0.08 -25.32
C SER A 365 -17.65 1.19 -25.56
N ARG A 366 -16.39 0.99 -25.18
CA ARG A 366 -15.29 1.98 -25.26
C ARG A 366 -13.94 1.27 -25.33
N PRO A 367 -13.62 0.61 -26.46
CA PRO A 367 -12.29 0.05 -26.66
C PRO A 367 -11.26 1.18 -26.79
N GLN A 368 -10.09 0.99 -26.21
CA GLN A 368 -8.95 1.90 -26.32
C GLN A 368 -7.75 1.12 -26.86
N LEU A 369 -7.03 1.68 -27.83
CA LEU A 369 -5.72 1.16 -28.22
C LEU A 369 -4.71 1.42 -27.11
N VAL A 370 -3.94 0.38 -26.75
CA VAL A 370 -2.89 0.46 -25.74
C VAL A 370 -1.59 -0.11 -26.26
N ALA A 371 -0.49 0.46 -25.79
CA ALA A 371 0.85 -0.09 -25.92
C ALA A 371 1.26 -0.76 -24.61
N LEU A 372 1.58 -2.05 -24.66
CA LEU A 372 2.16 -2.80 -23.56
C LEU A 372 3.68 -2.77 -23.71
N VAL A 373 4.36 -2.08 -22.80
CA VAL A 373 5.81 -1.92 -22.80
C VAL A 373 6.39 -2.72 -21.63
N ALA A 374 7.23 -3.71 -21.92
CA ALA A 374 7.92 -4.49 -20.90
C ALA A 374 9.00 -3.65 -20.21
N GLN A 375 9.12 -3.80 -18.89
CA GLN A 375 10.10 -3.15 -18.02
C GLN A 375 10.84 -4.23 -17.22
N ASP A 376 12.17 -4.15 -17.19
CA ASP A 376 13.03 -4.97 -16.33
C ASP A 376 13.02 -4.46 -14.89
N GLU A 377 13.34 -5.36 -13.96
CA GLU A 377 13.50 -4.97 -12.56
C GLU A 377 14.77 -4.14 -12.38
N ILE A 378 14.64 -3.01 -11.68
CA ILE A 378 15.78 -2.21 -11.23
C ILE A 378 15.80 -2.21 -9.71
N ILE A 379 16.86 -2.81 -9.16
CA ILE A 379 17.14 -2.86 -7.73
C ILE A 379 18.30 -1.91 -7.45
N MET A 380 18.11 -1.03 -6.46
CA MET A 380 19.18 -0.21 -5.91
C MET A 380 19.39 -0.56 -4.44
N ALA A 381 20.40 0.05 -3.80
CA ALA A 381 20.64 -0.02 -2.36
C ALA A 381 19.56 0.71 -1.53
N GLY A 382 18.28 0.58 -1.90
CA GLY A 382 17.10 0.91 -1.10
C GLY A 382 15.95 -0.08 -1.37
N GLY A 383 16.29 -1.27 -1.87
CA GLY A 383 15.37 -2.23 -2.49
C GLY A 383 14.90 -1.87 -3.91
N GLN A 384 13.80 -2.50 -4.34
CA GLN A 384 13.24 -2.35 -5.68
C GLN A 384 12.83 -0.90 -5.97
N VAL A 385 13.32 -0.35 -7.09
CA VAL A 385 12.99 0.99 -7.62
C VAL A 385 11.99 0.86 -8.76
N GLU A 386 12.28 0.00 -9.74
CA GLU A 386 11.37 -0.32 -10.83
C GLU A 386 10.95 -1.79 -10.74
N PRO A 387 9.64 -2.08 -10.64
CA PRO A 387 9.17 -3.47 -10.61
C PRO A 387 9.27 -4.12 -11.99
N PRO A 388 9.53 -5.44 -12.07
CA PRO A 388 9.44 -6.17 -13.33
C PRO A 388 7.98 -6.28 -13.75
N GLY A 389 7.67 -5.96 -15.02
CA GLY A 389 6.32 -6.12 -15.54
C GLY A 389 6.08 -5.39 -16.85
N MET A 390 4.84 -4.97 -17.10
CA MET A 390 4.48 -4.25 -18.32
C MET A 390 3.69 -2.98 -17.99
N HIS A 391 4.06 -1.86 -18.61
CA HIS A 391 3.25 -0.64 -18.62
C HIS A 391 2.26 -0.69 -19.76
N MET A 392 0.99 -0.53 -19.43
CA MET A 392 -0.10 -0.30 -20.37
C MET A 392 -0.29 1.21 -20.56
N ILE A 393 0.22 1.71 -21.68
CA ILE A 393 0.16 3.11 -22.11
C ILE A 393 -1.06 3.29 -23.02
N TYR A 394 -1.89 4.30 -22.73
CA TYR A 394 -3.12 4.55 -23.49
C TYR A 394 -2.81 5.44 -24.69
N LEU A 395 -2.96 4.89 -25.89
CA LEU A 395 -2.61 5.54 -27.14
C LEU A 395 -3.74 6.44 -27.64
N PRO A 396 -3.44 7.62 -28.23
CA PRO A 396 -4.42 8.49 -28.86
C PRO A 396 -5.03 7.85 -30.11
N TYR A 397 -6.31 8.12 -30.33
CA TYR A 397 -6.89 8.09 -31.67
C TYR A 397 -6.62 9.40 -32.41
N SER A 398 -6.98 9.46 -33.69
CA SER A 398 -6.84 10.69 -34.48
C SER A 398 -7.56 11.87 -33.83
N ASP A 399 -8.71 11.65 -33.21
CA ASP A 399 -9.52 12.70 -32.58
C ASP A 399 -8.89 13.29 -31.30
N ASP A 400 -7.95 12.56 -30.68
CA ASP A 400 -7.24 13.02 -29.49
C ASP A 400 -6.01 13.89 -29.83
N MET A 401 -5.52 13.78 -31.07
CA MET A 401 -4.38 14.55 -31.55
C MET A 401 -4.84 15.95 -31.97
N ARG A 402 -4.21 16.99 -31.41
CA ARG A 402 -4.51 18.38 -31.74
C ARG A 402 -3.40 18.98 -32.58
N ASP A 403 -3.77 19.59 -33.70
CA ASP A 403 -2.84 20.35 -34.53
C ASP A 403 -2.39 21.62 -33.79
N ILE A 404 -1.12 22.00 -33.98
CA ILE A 404 -0.49 23.12 -33.28
C ILE A 404 -1.21 24.44 -33.55
N GLU A 405 -1.79 24.61 -34.75
CA GLU A 405 -2.55 25.81 -35.11
C GLU A 405 -3.88 25.93 -34.36
N GLU A 406 -4.54 24.81 -34.07
CA GLU A 406 -5.76 24.79 -33.25
C GLU A 406 -5.44 25.08 -31.78
N ALA A 407 -4.31 24.56 -31.27
CA ALA A 407 -3.88 24.79 -29.89
C ALA A 407 -3.63 26.28 -29.60
N ARG A 408 -3.07 27.04 -30.56
CA ARG A 408 -2.86 28.50 -30.42
C ARG A 408 -4.17 29.30 -30.34
N LYS A 409 -5.24 28.85 -31.00
CA LYS A 409 -6.55 29.52 -30.96
C LYS A 409 -7.32 29.27 -29.66
N MET A 410 -7.00 28.22 -28.90
CA MET A 410 -7.62 27.95 -27.60
C MET A 410 -6.90 28.62 -26.42
N LEU A 411 -5.67 29.11 -26.64
CA LEU A 411 -4.84 29.78 -25.62
C LEU A 411 -4.93 31.31 -25.69
N ILE A 412 -5.66 31.85 -26.68
CA ILE A 412 -6.03 33.25 -26.85
C ILE A 412 -7.52 33.34 -26.59
#